data_AF-A0A3A9J6B4-F1
#
_entry.id   AF-A0A3A9J6B4-F1
#
_cell.length_a   1.000
_cell.length_b   1.000
_cell.length_c   1.000
_cell.angle_alpha   90.00
_cell.angle_beta   90.00
_cell.angle_gamma   90.00
#
_symmetry.space_group_name_H-M   'P 1'
#
loop_
_entity.id
_entity.type
_entity.pdbx_description
1 polymer ?
#
loop_
_entity_poly.entity_id
_entity_poly.type
_entity_poly.pdbx_seq_one_letter_code
_entity_poly.pdbx_strand_id
1 'polypeptide(L)'
;EAILAPGAAHGAGAATAPSAGESALLAQAGGAVPGGIRRQVDEESLRLEQPDRGLVDRLMFWRDAPQPGTVVDPQREAQRLRENAALGRDLDQGETAIIQRRRQGLFQGIF
;
A
#
# COMPACT_ATOMS: atom_id res chain seq x y z
N GLU A 1 -14.27 45.95 -24.76
CA GLU A 1 -12.88 46.04 -24.25
C GLU A 1 -12.96 46.53 -22.80
N ALA A 2 -12.35 45.97 -21.76
CA ALA A 2 -11.48 44.82 -21.58
C ALA A 2 -11.88 44.19 -20.22
N ILE A 3 -11.87 42.86 -20.13
CA ILE A 3 -12.21 42.13 -18.91
C ILE A 3 -11.02 42.26 -17.97
N LEU A 4 -11.20 42.93 -16.83
CA LEU A 4 -10.15 43.16 -15.86
C LEU A 4 -9.82 41.84 -15.14
N ALA A 5 -8.84 41.12 -15.66
CA ALA A 5 -8.28 39.95 -15.00
C ALA A 5 -7.51 40.41 -13.74
N PRO A 6 -7.78 39.86 -12.55
CA PRO A 6 -7.19 40.32 -11.28
C PRO A 6 -5.66 40.13 -11.21
N GLY A 7 -5.06 39.36 -12.14
CA GLY A 7 -3.61 39.17 -12.23
C GLY A 7 -2.84 40.38 -12.75
N ALA A 8 -3.48 41.35 -13.41
CA ALA A 8 -2.78 42.49 -14.03
C ALA A 8 -2.47 43.64 -13.05
N ALA A 9 -3.08 43.66 -11.87
CA ALA A 9 -2.86 44.72 -10.87
C ALA A 9 -1.68 44.45 -9.94
N HIS A 10 -1.13 43.23 -9.91
CA HIS A 10 0.09 42.92 -9.16
C HIS A 10 1.31 43.18 -10.04
N GLY A 11 1.53 44.46 -10.33
CA GLY A 11 2.79 44.93 -10.89
C GLY A 11 3.94 44.48 -9.99
N ALA A 12 4.96 43.90 -10.59
CA ALA A 12 6.22 43.54 -9.95
C ALA A 12 6.82 44.77 -9.24
N GLY A 13 6.61 44.84 -7.93
CA GLY A 13 7.07 45.94 -7.09
C GLY A 13 6.71 45.62 -5.65
N ALA A 14 7.68 45.08 -4.92
CA ALA A 14 7.52 44.58 -3.56
C ALA A 14 6.99 45.67 -2.60
N ALA A 15 5.69 45.63 -2.29
CA ALA A 15 5.23 46.00 -0.97
C ALA A 15 5.45 44.76 -0.09
N THR A 16 6.47 44.79 0.76
CA THR A 16 6.71 43.75 1.78
C THR A 16 5.61 43.68 2.84
N ALA A 17 4.68 44.64 2.83
CA ALA A 17 3.53 44.70 3.71
C ALA A 17 2.22 44.80 2.90
N PRO A 18 1.15 44.10 3.34
CA PRO A 18 -0.15 44.11 2.66
C PRO A 18 -0.79 45.51 2.70
N SER A 19 -1.54 45.84 1.64
CA SER A 19 -2.32 47.08 1.59
C SER A 19 -3.48 47.08 2.60
N ALA A 20 -4.08 48.24 2.88
CA ALA A 20 -5.23 48.34 3.79
C ALA A 20 -6.46 47.53 3.30
N GLY A 21 -6.63 47.39 1.99
CA GLY A 21 -7.67 46.55 1.41
C GLY A 21 -7.37 45.05 1.56
N GLU A 22 -6.11 44.65 1.35
CA GLU A 22 -5.65 43.28 1.55
C GLU A 22 -5.75 42.85 3.02
N SER A 23 -5.41 43.72 3.97
CA SER A 23 -5.52 43.41 5.39
C SER A 23 -6.97 43.27 5.85
N ALA A 24 -7.89 44.09 5.32
CA ALA A 24 -9.33 43.96 5.57
C ALA A 24 -9.89 42.64 5.02
N LEU A 25 -9.51 42.25 3.81
CA LEU A 25 -9.89 40.96 3.21
C LEU A 25 -9.32 39.78 4.01
N LEU A 26 -8.05 39.85 4.42
CA LEU A 26 -7.43 38.82 5.27
C LEU A 26 -8.12 38.71 6.62
N ALA A 27 -8.43 39.83 7.28
CA ALA A 27 -9.16 39.83 8.55
C ALA A 27 -10.54 39.18 8.40
N GLN A 28 -11.25 39.47 7.31
CA GLN A 28 -12.54 38.85 7.01
C GLN A 28 -12.42 37.35 6.72
N ALA A 29 -11.31 36.91 6.14
CA ALA A 29 -11.03 35.50 5.81
C ALA A 29 -10.51 34.68 7.01
N GLY A 30 -10.43 35.26 8.21
CA GLY A 30 -9.96 34.57 9.42
C GLY A 30 -8.55 34.94 9.88
N GLY A 31 -7.93 35.93 9.24
CA GLY A 31 -6.64 36.51 9.63
C GLY A 31 -5.42 35.77 9.07
N ALA A 32 -4.27 36.02 9.69
CA ALA A 32 -3.00 35.43 9.26
C ALA A 32 -2.94 33.94 9.62
N VAL A 33 -2.55 33.12 8.64
CA VAL A 33 -2.39 31.67 8.81
C VAL A 33 -1.05 31.39 9.52
N PRO A 34 -1.02 30.52 10.55
CA PRO A 34 0.22 30.15 11.19
C PRO A 34 1.18 29.46 10.21
N GLY A 35 2.49 29.63 10.44
CA GLY A 35 3.52 28.99 9.63
C GLY A 35 3.41 27.47 9.71
N GLY A 36 3.53 26.79 8.55
CA GLY A 36 3.60 25.32 8.51
C GLY A 36 2.25 24.60 8.41
N ILE A 37 1.12 25.29 8.19
CA ILE A 37 -0.20 24.65 8.00
C ILE A 37 -0.19 23.53 6.96
N ARG A 38 0.58 23.65 5.87
CA ARG A 38 0.69 22.58 4.87
C ARG A 38 1.22 21.28 5.49
N ARG A 39 2.29 21.38 6.28
CA ARG A 39 2.85 20.23 6.99
C ARG A 39 1.84 19.61 7.94
N GLN A 40 1.11 20.45 8.69
CA GLN A 40 0.08 19.97 9.61
C GLN A 40 -1.05 19.24 8.86
N VAL A 41 -1.55 19.81 7.76
CA VAL A 41 -2.57 19.16 6.92
C VAL A 41 -2.06 17.85 6.32
N ASP A 42 -0.80 17.82 5.87
CA ASP A 42 -0.18 16.61 5.32
C ASP A 42 -0.07 15.52 6.41
N GLU A 43 0.35 15.86 7.63
CA GLU A 43 0.44 14.95 8.77
C GLU A 43 -0.94 14.42 9.19
N GLU A 44 -1.95 15.30 9.28
CA GLU A 44 -3.33 14.94 9.61
C GLU A 44 -3.96 14.05 8.52
N SER A 45 -3.74 14.37 7.24
CA SER A 45 -4.24 13.59 6.11
C SER A 45 -3.61 12.19 6.08
N LEU A 46 -2.29 12.10 6.28
CA LEU A 46 -1.58 10.82 6.35
C LEU A 46 -2.07 9.93 7.50
N ARG A 47 -2.50 10.54 8.62
CA ARG A 47 -3.09 9.83 9.76
C ARG A 47 -4.49 9.30 9.46
N LEU A 48 -5.30 10.04 8.71
CA LEU A 48 -6.64 9.61 8.28
C LEU A 48 -6.58 8.49 7.23
N GLU A 49 -5.56 8.50 6.36
CA GLU A 49 -5.36 7.47 5.34
C GLU A 49 -4.83 6.12 5.89
N GLN A 50 -4.39 6.10 7.15
CA GLN A 50 -4.05 4.86 7.85
C GLN A 50 -5.29 4.36 8.59
N PRO A 51 -6.10 3.45 7.99
CA PRO A 51 -7.18 2.84 8.74
C PRO A 51 -6.59 2.14 9.96
N ASP A 52 -7.22 2.32 11.12
CA ASP A 52 -6.96 1.55 12.34
C ASP A 52 -7.32 0.08 12.07
N ARG A 53 -6.42 -0.65 11.39
CA ARG A 53 -6.54 -2.09 11.14
C ARG A 53 -6.34 -2.91 12.41
N GLY A 54 -6.42 -2.29 13.59
CA GLY A 54 -6.14 -2.96 14.86
C GLY A 54 -7.32 -3.79 15.38
N LEU A 55 -8.51 -3.20 15.45
CA LEU A 55 -9.65 -3.85 16.11
C LEU A 55 -10.44 -4.75 15.16
N VAL A 56 -10.84 -4.22 14.00
CA VAL A 56 -11.69 -4.94 13.04
C VAL A 56 -10.97 -6.14 12.46
N ASP A 57 -9.69 -5.98 12.10
CA ASP A 57 -8.86 -7.05 11.54
C ASP A 57 -8.65 -8.18 12.56
N ARG A 58 -8.47 -7.82 13.84
CA ARG A 58 -8.31 -8.78 14.95
C ARG A 58 -9.61 -9.52 15.29
N LEU A 59 -10.77 -8.92 15.04
CA LEU A 59 -12.07 -9.61 15.15
C LEU A 59 -12.34 -10.50 13.94
N MET A 60 -12.03 -10.03 12.72
CA MET A 60 -12.25 -10.77 11.48
C MET A 60 -11.31 -11.97 11.35
N PHE A 61 -10.05 -11.81 11.75
CA PHE A 61 -8.99 -12.82 11.69
C PHE A 61 -8.52 -13.21 13.11
N TRP A 62 -9.46 -13.47 14.02
CA TRP A 62 -9.18 -13.82 15.42
C TRP A 62 -8.49 -15.17 15.62
N ARG A 63 -8.48 -16.01 14.58
CA ARG A 63 -7.85 -17.32 14.58
C ARG A 63 -6.67 -17.34 13.62
N ASP A 64 -5.60 -18.02 14.02
CA ASP A 64 -4.41 -18.20 13.19
C ASP A 64 -4.77 -18.74 11.81
N ALA A 65 -4.12 -18.18 10.79
CA ALA A 65 -4.22 -18.69 9.44
C ALA A 65 -3.71 -20.15 9.42
N PRO A 66 -4.43 -21.07 8.77
CA PRO A 66 -3.95 -22.44 8.64
C PRO A 66 -2.60 -22.43 7.91
N GLN A 67 -1.72 -23.36 8.30
CA GLN A 67 -0.45 -23.58 7.62
C GLN A 67 -0.69 -23.72 6.11
N PRO A 68 0.09 -23.04 5.26
CA PRO A 68 -0.02 -23.22 3.81
C PRO A 68 0.11 -24.70 3.44
N GLY A 69 -0.73 -25.16 2.52
CA GLY A 69 -0.67 -26.54 2.02
C GLY A 69 0.69 -26.83 1.36
N THR A 70 1.10 -28.10 1.39
CA THR A 70 2.31 -28.55 0.67
C THR A 70 2.01 -28.64 -0.83
N VAL A 71 2.86 -28.01 -1.65
CA VAL A 71 2.68 -28.03 -3.11
C VAL A 71 3.09 -29.39 -3.67
N VAL A 72 2.17 -30.04 -4.38
CA VAL A 72 2.38 -31.30 -5.09
C VAL A 72 2.99 -31.01 -6.47
N ASP A 73 3.93 -31.84 -6.92
CA ASP A 73 4.48 -31.82 -8.27
C ASP A 73 3.50 -32.52 -9.24
N PRO A 74 2.84 -31.78 -10.15
CA PRO A 74 1.81 -32.36 -11.00
C PRO A 74 2.36 -33.40 -11.99
N GLN A 75 3.61 -33.23 -12.46
CA GLN A 75 4.20 -34.13 -13.45
C GLN A 75 4.57 -35.47 -12.80
N ARG A 76 5.22 -35.40 -11.63
CA ARG A 76 5.59 -36.60 -10.88
C ARG A 76 4.37 -37.32 -10.32
N GLU A 77 3.36 -36.59 -9.85
CA GLU A 77 2.12 -37.20 -9.36
C GLU A 77 1.33 -37.88 -10.48
N ALA A 78 1.23 -37.25 -11.67
CA ALA A 78 0.62 -37.88 -12.83
C ALA A 78 1.38 -39.15 -13.26
N GLN A 79 2.70 -39.17 -13.12
CA GLN A 79 3.49 -40.37 -13.38
C GLN A 79 3.17 -41.49 -12.39
N ARG A 80 3.17 -41.20 -11.08
CA ARG A 80 2.83 -42.16 -10.02
C ARG A 80 1.44 -42.77 -10.23
N LEU A 81 0.45 -41.95 -10.54
CA LEU A 81 -0.92 -42.41 -10.79
C LEU A 81 -1.01 -43.35 -12.00
N ARG A 82 -0.29 -43.05 -13.09
CA ARG A 82 -0.23 -43.92 -14.28
C ARG A 82 0.47 -45.24 -13.98
N GLU A 83 1.55 -45.21 -13.21
CA GLU A 83 2.28 -46.41 -12.78
C GLU A 83 1.40 -47.31 -11.89
N ASN A 84 0.70 -46.74 -10.91
CA ASN A 84 -0.22 -47.51 -10.07
C ASN A 84 -1.36 -48.13 -10.88
N ALA A 85 -1.95 -47.37 -11.81
CA ALA A 85 -2.98 -47.88 -12.70
C ALA A 85 -2.47 -49.04 -13.58
N ALA A 86 -1.24 -48.93 -14.11
CA ALA A 86 -0.62 -49.99 -14.92
C ALA A 86 -0.29 -51.24 -14.10
N LEU A 87 0.03 -51.08 -12.82
CA LEU A 87 0.38 -52.16 -11.90
C LEU A 87 -0.84 -52.73 -11.15
N GLY A 88 -2.05 -52.20 -11.38
CA GLY A 88 -3.26 -52.59 -10.66
C GLY A 88 -3.23 -52.27 -9.16
N ARG A 89 -2.42 -51.30 -8.74
CA ARG A 89 -2.31 -50.85 -7.35
C ARG A 89 -3.34 -49.75 -7.06
N ASP A 90 -3.73 -49.62 -5.81
CA ASP A 90 -4.63 -48.55 -5.38
C ASP A 90 -3.99 -47.17 -5.55
N LEU A 91 -4.83 -46.15 -5.72
CA LEU A 91 -4.41 -44.77 -6.00
C LEU A 91 -3.69 -44.11 -4.81
N ASP A 92 -3.90 -44.61 -3.59
CA ASP A 92 -3.26 -44.14 -2.35
C ASP A 92 -1.89 -44.78 -2.09
N GLN A 93 -1.50 -45.79 -2.87
CA GLN A 93 -0.21 -46.44 -2.68
C GLN A 93 0.96 -45.58 -3.17
N GLY A 94 1.91 -45.32 -2.27
CA GLY A 94 3.14 -44.58 -2.55
C GLY A 94 3.15 -43.15 -2.01
N GLU A 95 4.32 -42.53 -1.99
CA GLU A 95 4.48 -41.16 -1.51
C GLU A 95 3.98 -40.14 -2.55
N THR A 96 3.16 -39.17 -2.11
CA THR A 96 2.74 -38.06 -2.96
C THR A 96 3.94 -37.19 -3.31
N ALA A 97 4.16 -36.96 -4.61
CA ALA A 97 5.31 -36.20 -5.05
C ALA A 97 5.14 -34.71 -4.69
N ILE A 98 5.95 -34.20 -3.76
CA ILE A 98 5.90 -32.79 -3.33
C ILE A 98 7.08 -31.98 -3.88
N ILE A 99 6.83 -30.71 -4.21
CA ILE A 99 7.87 -29.79 -4.67
C ILE A 99 8.69 -29.33 -3.46
N GLN A 100 9.86 -29.93 -3.26
CA GLN A 100 10.82 -29.48 -2.26
C GLN A 100 11.53 -28.22 -2.76
N ARG A 101 11.13 -27.05 -2.25
CA ARG A 101 11.85 -25.79 -2.50
C ARG A 101 13.22 -25.89 -1.84
N ARG A 102 14.28 -26.01 -2.65
CA ARG A 102 15.67 -25.89 -2.15
C ARG A 102 15.81 -24.53 -1.46
N ARG A 103 16.14 -24.55 -0.17
CA ARG A 103 16.49 -23.33 0.57
C ARG A 103 17.74 -22.75 -0.09
N GLN A 104 17.61 -21.57 -0.70
CA GLN A 104 18.77 -20.82 -1.16
C GLN A 104 19.64 -20.54 0.07
N GLY A 105 20.91 -20.95 0.01
CA GLY A 105 21.84 -20.71 1.11
C GLY A 105 22.11 -19.21 1.26
N LEU A 106 22.42 -18.76 2.48
CA LEU A 106 22.69 -17.35 2.81
C LEU A 106 23.80 -16.71 1.93
N PHE A 107 24.63 -17.52 1.29
CA PHE A 107 25.76 -17.09 0.46
C PHE A 107 25.50 -17.15 -1.05
N GLN A 108 24.28 -17.46 -1.51
CA GLN A 108 24.00 -17.63 -2.95
C GLN A 108 23.74 -16.30 -3.70
N GLY A 109 23.86 -15.15 -3.03
CA GLY A 109 23.69 -13.81 -3.60
C GLY A 109 24.94 -12.91 -3.55
N ILE A 110 26.11 -13.48 -3.24
CA ILE A 110 27.38 -12.73 -3.10
C ILE A 110 28.45 -13.11 -4.14
N PHE A 111 28.09 -13.94 -5.13
CA PHE A 111 28.94 -14.29 -6.28
C PHE A 111 28.13 -14.22 -7.58
#